data_AF-A0A7S2IYE9-F1
#
_entry.id   AF-A0A7S2IYE9-F1
#
_cell.length_a   1.000
_cell.length_b   1.000
_cell.length_c   1.000
_cell.angle_alpha   90.00
_cell.angle_beta   90.00
_cell.angle_gamma   90.00
#
_symmetry.space_group_name_H-M   'P 1'
#
loop_
_entity.id
_entity.type
_entity.pdbx_description
1 polymer ?
#
loop_
_entity_poly.entity_id
_entity_poly.type
_entity_poly.pdbx_seq_one_letter_code
_entity_poly.pdbx_strand_id
1 'polypeptide(L)'
;AKALYRRAQAELGLKNFPECMADCKKVVEVDPQSKEARALLKQAQAAQREEDKKAKGLFANMCKALGKGPIPPPGKAAPVGDFGDDDEEDDMPPPAEEKADAKEAPMEE
;
A
#
# COMPACT_ATOMS: atom_id res chain seq x y z
N ALA A 1 -1.24 -22.65 11.72
CA ALA A 1 -0.47 -22.41 10.48
C ALA A 1 -1.32 -22.57 9.19
N LYS A 2 -1.83 -23.76 8.85
CA LYS A 2 -2.47 -24.02 7.53
C LYS A 2 -3.69 -23.14 7.20
N ALA A 3 -4.57 -22.87 8.16
CA ALA A 3 -5.75 -22.02 7.93
C ALA A 3 -5.37 -20.57 7.58
N LEU A 4 -4.41 -19.99 8.33
CA LEU A 4 -3.89 -18.65 8.07
C LEU A 4 -3.21 -18.55 6.71
N TYR A 5 -2.46 -19.59 6.31
CA TYR A 5 -1.83 -19.63 5.00
C TYR A 5 -2.85 -19.66 3.85
N ARG A 6 -3.92 -20.45 3.98
CA ARG A 6 -5.01 -20.47 2.98
C ARG A 6 -5.76 -19.13 2.91
N ARG A 7 -5.99 -18.49 4.06
CA ARG A 7 -6.58 -17.15 4.09
C ARG A 7 -5.68 -16.14 3.37
N ALA A 8 -4.38 -16.13 3.67
CA ALA A 8 -3.42 -15.26 2.99
C ALA A 8 -3.41 -15.45 1.47
N GLN A 9 -3.53 -16.70 0.97
CA GLN A 9 -3.65 -16.97 -0.46
C GLN A 9 -4.91 -16.36 -1.07
N ALA A 10 -6.04 -16.41 -0.36
CA ALA A 10 -7.28 -15.77 -0.81
C ALA A 10 -7.16 -14.25 -0.82
N GLU A 11 -6.62 -13.65 0.26
CA GLU A 11 -6.40 -12.20 0.35
C GLU A 11 -5.46 -11.69 -0.75
N LEU A 12 -4.42 -12.46 -1.10
CA LEU A 12 -3.55 -12.15 -2.23
C LEU A 12 -4.31 -12.11 -3.56
N GLY A 13 -5.23 -13.05 -3.78
CA GLY A 13 -6.10 -13.08 -4.95
C GLY A 13 -7.12 -11.92 -4.99
N LEU A 14 -7.56 -11.46 -3.82
CA LEU A 14 -8.43 -10.29 -3.66
C LEU A 14 -7.68 -8.96 -3.74
N LYS A 15 -6.34 -8.99 -3.88
CA LYS A 15 -5.45 -7.81 -3.79
C LYS A 15 -5.50 -7.08 -2.45
N ASN A 16 -5.93 -7.77 -1.39
CA ASN A 16 -5.87 -7.29 -0.01
C ASN A 16 -4.49 -7.61 0.57
N PHE A 17 -3.46 -6.94 0.05
CA PHE A 17 -2.09 -7.22 0.46
C PHE A 17 -1.77 -6.93 1.94
N PRO A 18 -2.36 -5.92 2.62
CA PRO A 18 -2.12 -5.67 4.04
C PRO A 18 -2.52 -6.87 4.91
N GLU A 19 -3.73 -7.39 4.70
CA GLU A 19 -4.29 -8.55 5.39
C GLU A 19 -3.48 -9.82 5.06
N CYS A 20 -3.15 -10.00 3.78
CA CYS A 20 -2.27 -11.09 3.33
C CYS A 20 -0.91 -11.06 4.07
N MET A 21 -0.27 -9.91 4.16
CA MET A 21 1.02 -9.76 4.85
C MET A 21 0.89 -10.04 6.35
N ALA A 22 -0.18 -9.57 7.00
CA ALA A 22 -0.43 -9.83 8.42
C ALA A 22 -0.59 -11.33 8.70
N ASP A 23 -1.32 -12.03 7.83
CA ASP A 23 -1.50 -13.47 7.94
C ASP A 23 -0.21 -14.25 7.69
N CYS A 24 0.56 -13.86 6.68
CA CYS A 24 1.87 -14.46 6.43
C CYS A 24 2.83 -14.29 7.62
N LYS A 25 2.86 -13.11 8.25
CA LYS A 25 3.66 -12.87 9.46
C LYS A 25 3.27 -13.84 10.58
N LYS A 26 1.97 -13.98 10.85
CA LYS A 26 1.46 -14.94 11.85
C LYS A 26 1.79 -16.39 11.50
N VAL A 27 1.79 -16.75 10.21
CA VAL A 27 2.20 -18.11 9.77
C VAL A 27 3.68 -18.33 10.06
N VAL A 28 4.54 -17.35 9.78
CA VAL A 28 5.99 -17.45 10.03
C VAL A 28 6.32 -17.47 11.53
N GLU A 29 5.53 -16.79 12.37
CA GLU A 29 5.65 -16.86 13.83
C GLU A 29 5.32 -18.26 14.37
N VAL A 30 4.26 -18.89 13.85
CA VAL A 30 3.84 -20.23 14.28
C VAL A 30 4.69 -21.35 13.64
N ASP A 31 5.12 -21.16 12.40
CA ASP A 31 5.95 -22.09 11.66
C ASP A 31 7.08 -21.36 10.91
N PRO A 32 8.22 -21.13 11.59
CA PRO A 32 9.35 -20.41 11.03
C PRO A 32 10.01 -21.12 9.83
N GLN A 33 9.80 -22.44 9.68
CA GLN A 33 10.34 -23.25 8.58
C GLN A 33 9.49 -23.19 7.31
N SER A 34 8.30 -22.58 7.37
CA SER A 34 7.44 -22.42 6.20
C SER A 34 8.08 -21.48 5.16
N LYS A 35 8.73 -22.09 4.15
CA LYS A 35 9.28 -21.36 2.99
C LYS A 35 8.18 -20.72 2.15
N GLU A 36 7.04 -21.39 2.07
CA GLU A 36 5.88 -20.94 1.31
C GLU A 36 5.32 -19.61 1.83
N ALA A 37 5.13 -19.48 3.16
CA ALA A 37 4.63 -18.25 3.76
C ALA A 37 5.58 -17.06 3.55
N ARG A 38 6.89 -17.30 3.59
CA ARG A 38 7.91 -16.27 3.31
C ARG A 38 7.88 -15.84 1.84
N ALA A 39 7.68 -16.78 0.92
CA ALA A 39 7.55 -16.48 -0.51
C ALA A 39 6.28 -15.66 -0.77
N LEU A 40 5.15 -16.07 -0.18
CA LEU A 40 3.87 -15.36 -0.30
C LEU A 40 3.96 -13.93 0.24
N LEU A 41 4.65 -13.73 1.37
CA LEU A 41 4.88 -12.40 1.96
C LEU A 41 5.65 -11.48 1.00
N LYS A 42 6.74 -11.98 0.40
CA LYS A 42 7.52 -11.21 -0.58
C LYS A 42 6.68 -10.86 -1.81
N GLN A 43 5.88 -11.79 -2.29
CA GLN A 43 4.97 -11.57 -3.42
C GLN A 43 3.93 -10.49 -3.10
N ALA A 44 3.31 -10.56 -1.92
CA ALA A 44 2.34 -9.56 -1.47
C ALA A 44 2.97 -8.16 -1.36
N GLN A 45 4.20 -8.06 -0.83
CA GLN A 45 4.94 -6.79 -0.76
C GLN A 45 5.26 -6.21 -2.13
N ALA A 46 5.71 -7.04 -3.07
CA ALA A 46 6.00 -6.60 -4.43
C ALA A 46 4.72 -6.11 -5.14
N ALA A 47 3.62 -6.86 -5.00
CA ALA A 47 2.34 -6.50 -5.59
C ALA A 47 1.75 -5.21 -4.98
N GLN A 48 1.81 -5.04 -3.66
CA GLN A 48 1.40 -3.80 -3.00
C GLN A 48 2.20 -2.60 -3.51
N ARG A 49 3.53 -2.72 -3.62
CA ARG A 49 4.39 -1.64 -4.13
C ARG A 49 4.01 -1.22 -5.55
N GLU A 50 3.71 -2.17 -6.42
CA GLU A 50 3.30 -1.87 -7.79
C GLU A 50 1.93 -1.18 -7.87
N GLU A 51 0.97 -1.60 -7.04
CA GLU A 51 -0.34 -0.93 -6.97
C GLU A 51 -0.21 0.46 -6.33
N ASP A 52 0.63 0.63 -5.30
CA ASP A 52 0.90 1.93 -4.68
C ASP A 52 1.54 2.91 -5.66
N LYS A 53 2.52 2.46 -6.46
CA LYS A 53 3.14 3.29 -7.51
C LYS A 53 2.09 3.76 -8.52
N LYS A 54 1.23 2.86 -8.99
CA LYS A 54 0.15 3.20 -9.93
C LYS A 54 -0.85 4.18 -9.32
N ALA A 55 -1.26 3.94 -8.07
CA ALA A 55 -2.17 4.81 -7.35
C ALA A 55 -1.55 6.21 -7.13
N LYS A 56 -0.27 6.30 -6.75
CA LYS A 56 0.45 7.56 -6.60
C LYS A 56 0.57 8.32 -7.92
N GLY A 57 0.95 7.65 -9.02
CA GLY A 57 1.03 8.26 -10.34
C GLY A 57 -0.33 8.78 -10.83
N LEU A 58 -1.39 7.98 -10.64
CA LEU A 58 -2.75 8.38 -10.98
C LEU A 58 -3.20 9.59 -10.13
N PHE A 59 -2.97 9.55 -8.82
CA PHE A 59 -3.34 10.62 -7.91
C PHE A 59 -2.60 11.93 -8.23
N ALA A 60 -1.30 11.86 -8.52
CA ALA A 60 -0.50 13.01 -8.93
C ALA A 60 -1.05 13.64 -10.22
N ASN A 61 -1.38 12.82 -11.22
CA ASN A 61 -1.99 13.31 -12.47
C ASN A 61 -3.38 13.92 -12.24
N MET A 62 -4.19 13.30 -11.40
CA MET A 62 -5.50 13.83 -11.04
C MET A 62 -5.38 15.18 -10.32
N CYS A 63 -4.44 15.32 -9.38
CA CYS A 63 -4.16 16.59 -8.69
C CYS A 63 -3.66 17.67 -9.65
N LYS A 64 -2.78 17.32 -10.60
CA LYS A 64 -2.29 18.26 -11.63
C LYS A 64 -3.42 18.76 -12.54
N ALA A 65 -4.39 17.91 -12.88
CA ALA A 65 -5.48 18.24 -13.80
C ALA A 65 -6.67 18.94 -13.12
N LEU A 66 -7.12 18.46 -11.96
CA LEU A 66 -8.31 18.97 -11.26
C LEU A 66 -7.98 20.03 -10.20
N GLY A 67 -6.73 20.09 -9.72
CA GLY A 67 -6.30 21.05 -8.70
C GLY A 67 -6.05 22.47 -9.22
N LYS A 68 -5.98 22.66 -10.55
CA LYS A 68 -5.85 23.99 -11.16
C LYS A 68 -7.22 24.68 -11.28
N GLY A 69 -7.67 25.25 -10.16
CA GLY A 69 -8.74 26.27 -10.15
C GLY A 69 -10.16 25.75 -10.40
N PRO A 70 -11.13 26.66 -10.60
CA PRO A 70 -12.54 26.31 -10.73
C PRO A 70 -12.77 25.36 -11.90
N ILE A 71 -13.61 24.34 -11.68
CA ILE A 71 -13.98 23.36 -12.71
C ILE A 71 -14.50 24.13 -13.94
N PRO A 72 -13.89 23.95 -15.12
CA PRO A 72 -14.34 24.66 -16.31
C PRO A 72 -15.79 24.29 -16.65
N PRO A 73 -16.58 25.22 -17.20
CA PRO A 73 -17.96 24.94 -17.57
C PRO A 73 -18.03 23.78 -18.59
N PRO A 74 -19.10 22.95 -18.54
CA PRO A 74 -19.23 21.79 -19.40
C PRO A 74 -19.12 22.20 -20.89
N GLY A 75 -18.22 21.53 -21.62
CA GLY A 75 -17.99 21.77 -23.05
C GLY A 75 -16.77 22.63 -23.42
N LYS A 76 -15.98 23.13 -22.45
CA LYS A 76 -14.72 23.87 -22.70
C LYS A 76 -13.49 23.21 -22.04
N ALA A 77 -13.39 21.89 -22.06
CA ALA A 77 -12.19 21.21 -21.58
C ALA A 77 -11.02 21.46 -22.55
N ALA A 78 -9.90 21.95 -22.04
CA ALA A 78 -8.66 22.07 -22.81
C ALA A 78 -8.15 20.65 -23.19
N PRO A 79 -7.44 20.49 -24.32
CA PRO A 79 -6.85 19.21 -24.67
C PRO A 79 -5.90 18.76 -23.56
N VAL A 80 -6.09 17.53 -23.11
CA VAL A 80 -5.23 16.79 -22.19
C VAL A 80 -3.85 16.74 -22.85
N GLY A 81 -2.94 17.62 -22.43
CA GLY A 81 -1.59 17.73 -23.01
C GLY A 81 -0.80 16.44 -22.84
N ASP A 82 0.13 16.17 -23.75
CA ASP A 82 0.98 14.97 -23.79
C ASP A 82 1.61 14.68 -22.40
N PHE A 83 1.12 13.65 -21.71
CA PHE A 83 1.64 13.22 -20.41
C PHE A 83 2.83 12.29 -20.67
N GLY A 84 3.96 12.89 -21.06
CA GLY A 84 5.24 12.23 -21.07
C GLY A 84 5.56 11.66 -19.69
N ASP A 85 6.02 10.42 -19.70
CA ASP A 85 6.56 9.65 -18.58
C ASP A 85 7.85 10.33 -18.09
N ASP A 86 7.70 11.46 -17.38
CA ASP A 86 8.82 12.16 -16.76
C ASP A 86 9.06 11.49 -15.39
N ASP A 87 9.89 10.45 -15.46
CA ASP A 87 10.42 9.57 -14.42
C ASP A 87 11.33 10.36 -13.44
N GLU A 88 10.87 11.50 -12.92
CA GLU A 88 11.61 12.26 -11.93
C GLU A 88 11.29 11.69 -10.54
N GLU A 89 12.20 10.83 -10.07
CA GLU A 89 12.28 10.16 -8.78
C GLU A 89 12.24 11.17 -7.60
N ASP A 90 11.09 11.77 -7.33
CA ASP A 90 10.80 12.42 -6.05
C ASP A 90 10.50 11.31 -5.02
N ASP A 91 11.57 10.82 -4.38
CA ASP A 91 11.58 9.89 -3.25
C ASP A 91 10.83 10.52 -2.07
N MET A 92 9.49 10.46 -2.13
CA MET A 92 8.63 10.90 -1.04
C MET A 92 8.76 9.86 0.08
N PRO A 93 9.32 10.24 1.25
CA PRO A 93 9.68 9.28 2.29
C PRO A 93 8.44 8.52 2.78
N PRO A 94 8.58 7.23 3.16
CA PRO A 94 7.47 6.48 3.73
C PRO A 94 6.95 7.21 4.98
N PRO A 95 5.62 7.21 5.21
CA PRO A 95 5.08 7.75 6.45
C PRO A 95 5.73 6.99 7.61
N ALA A 96 6.43 7.73 8.47
CA ALA A 96 7.02 7.18 9.67
C ALA A 96 5.93 6.46 10.45
N GLU A 97 6.12 5.15 10.69
CA GLU A 97 5.33 4.41 11.68
C GLU A 97 5.57 5.06 13.04
N GLU A 98 4.68 5.98 13.42
CA GLU A 98 4.63 6.56 14.74
C GLU A 98 4.25 5.42 15.71
N LYS A 99 5.27 4.87 16.37
CA LYS A 99 5.11 3.91 17.44
C LYS A 99 4.23 4.54 18.50
N ALA A 100 3.08 3.92 18.76
CA ALA A 100 2.25 4.23 19.91
C ALA A 100 3.07 4.03 21.19
N ASP A 101 3.46 5.14 21.82
CA ASP A 101 4.00 5.17 23.18
C ASP A 101 2.86 4.83 24.15
N ALA A 102 2.68 3.53 24.41
CA ALA A 102 1.93 3.05 25.56
C ALA A 102 2.82 3.19 26.79
N LYS A 103 2.77 4.34 27.47
CA LYS A 103 3.25 4.47 28.84
C LYS A 103 2.07 4.27 29.79
N GLU A 104 1.88 3.01 30.13
CA GLU A 104 1.02 2.49 31.19
C GLU A 104 1.44 3.12 32.54
N ALA A 105 0.48 3.74 33.24
CA ALA A 105 0.61 4.07 34.65
C ALA A 105 0.38 2.81 35.49
N PRO A 106 1.11 2.67 36.61
CA PRO A 106 0.44 2.29 37.86
C PRO A 106 0.95 3.16 39.02
N MET A 107 0.06 3.83 39.76
CA MET A 107 -0.70 3.35 40.93
C MET A 107 0.03 3.59 42.25
N GLU A 108 -0.77 4.06 43.21
CA GLU A 108 -0.49 4.41 44.61
C GLU A 108 0.33 3.37 45.39
N GLU A 109 1.17 3.86 46.31
CA GLU A 109 1.04 3.59 47.75
C GLU A 109 1.67 4.74 48.57
#